data_AF-A0A8S2F1X0-F1
#
_entry.id   AF-A0A8S2F1X0-F1
#
_cell.length_a   1.000
_cell.length_b   1.000
_cell.length_c   1.000
_cell.angle_alpha   90.00
_cell.angle_beta   90.00
_cell.angle_gamma   90.00
#
_symmetry.space_group_name_H-M   'P 1'
#
loop_
_entity.id
_entity.type
_entity.pdbx_description
1 polymer ?
#
loop_
_entity_poly.entity_id
_entity_poly.type
_entity_poly.pdbx_seq_one_letter_code
_entity_poly.pdbx_strand_id
1 'polypeptide(L)'
;REKLYPVLSKRLLQQKSLVTRGSSEKWCELQALFAFLTELTAARPPLIEADDLLKEPRAIMQMYCESAIDDKFEPSMLTWKAERIQAFDKWPNSHEQAQYSTGFNQVQKPSDNTNDLVLPADVQKLTEQSIPIYETLREFRMRV
;
A
#
# COMPACT_ATOMS: atom_id res chain seq x y z
N ARG A 1 15.87 -5.19 -26.72
CA ARG A 1 15.65 -5.31 -25.25
C ARG A 1 16.89 -4.97 -24.41
N GLU A 2 18.10 -4.79 -24.96
CA GLU A 2 19.33 -4.55 -24.17
C GLU A 2 19.74 -3.08 -23.96
N LYS A 3 19.03 -2.09 -24.50
CA LYS A 3 19.44 -0.67 -24.40
C LYS A 3 18.71 0.16 -23.32
N LEU A 4 17.71 -0.39 -22.63
CA LEU A 4 16.92 0.35 -21.62
C LEU A 4 17.57 0.33 -20.22
N TYR A 5 18.35 -0.71 -19.90
CA TYR A 5 18.97 -0.89 -18.57
C TYR A 5 20.04 0.15 -18.19
N PRO A 6 20.94 0.62 -19.09
CA PRO A 6 22.06 1.47 -18.66
C PRO A 6 21.68 2.92 -18.34
N VAL A 7 20.60 3.45 -18.95
CA VAL A 7 20.21 4.87 -18.81
C VAL A 7 19.32 5.06 -17.57
N LEU A 8 18.42 4.13 -17.29
CA LEU A 8 17.47 4.21 -16.17
C LEU A 8 18.12 3.88 -14.83
N SER A 9 19.13 3.00 -14.84
CA SER A 9 20.00 2.71 -13.69
C SER A 9 20.63 3.99 -13.11
N LYS A 10 21.08 4.92 -13.96
CA LYS A 10 21.73 6.16 -13.48
C LYS A 10 20.77 7.14 -12.79
N ARG A 11 19.51 7.25 -13.24
CA ARG A 11 18.51 8.13 -12.60
C ARG A 11 18.04 7.59 -11.25
N LEU A 12 17.75 6.28 -11.19
CA LEU A 12 17.39 5.61 -9.94
C LEU A 12 18.58 5.57 -8.95
N LEU A 13 19.82 5.42 -9.43
CA LEU A 13 21.03 5.50 -8.59
C LEU A 13 21.35 6.93 -8.14
N GLN A 14 21.07 7.96 -8.94
CA GLN A 14 21.18 9.36 -8.51
C GLN A 14 20.15 9.72 -7.43
N GLN A 15 18.93 9.18 -7.50
CA GLN A 15 17.97 9.30 -6.41
C GLN A 15 18.44 8.57 -5.15
N LYS A 16 19.11 7.41 -5.27
CA LYS A 16 19.65 6.66 -4.12
C LYS A 16 20.78 7.38 -3.37
N SER A 17 21.50 8.33 -3.99
CA SER A 17 22.65 8.98 -3.34
C SER A 17 22.28 10.15 -2.42
N LEU A 18 21.00 10.52 -2.31
CA LEU A 18 20.51 11.63 -1.47
C LEU A 18 19.71 11.14 -0.24
N VAL A 19 19.76 9.84 0.05
CA VAL A 19 18.77 9.15 0.89
C VAL A 19 19.38 8.80 2.25
N THR A 20 19.05 9.61 3.26
CA THR A 20 19.37 9.35 4.68
C THR A 20 18.20 8.64 5.35
N ARG A 21 18.45 7.38 5.76
CA ARG A 21 17.52 6.41 6.39
C ARG A 21 16.37 7.05 7.19
N GLY A 22 15.16 7.00 6.64
CA GLY A 22 13.92 7.48 7.27
C GLY A 22 12.65 6.90 6.61
N SER A 23 11.50 6.89 7.30
CA SER A 23 10.26 6.28 6.80
C SER A 23 9.66 6.95 5.56
N SER A 24 9.99 8.22 5.28
CA SER A 24 9.61 8.94 4.06
C SER A 24 10.22 8.32 2.79
N GLU A 25 11.32 7.59 2.92
CA GLU A 25 11.95 6.86 1.82
C GLU A 25 10.99 5.85 1.19
N LYS A 26 10.15 5.19 2.00
CA LYS A 26 9.22 4.16 1.51
C LYS A 26 8.15 4.75 0.60
N TRP A 27 7.69 5.96 0.90
CA TRP A 27 6.71 6.66 0.07
C TRP A 27 7.33 7.12 -1.25
N CYS A 28 8.57 7.64 -1.22
CA CYS A 28 9.33 7.95 -2.42
C CYS A 28 9.56 6.70 -3.30
N GLU A 29 9.93 5.57 -2.69
CA GLU A 29 10.12 4.29 -3.38
C GLU A 29 8.82 3.79 -4.02
N LEU A 30 7.70 3.88 -3.31
CA LEU A 30 6.39 3.51 -3.84
C LEU A 30 5.99 4.39 -5.03
N GLN A 31 6.21 5.71 -4.93
CA GLN A 31 5.93 6.64 -6.03
C GLN A 31 6.83 6.38 -7.24
N ALA A 32 8.12 6.12 -7.01
CA ALA A 32 9.06 5.77 -8.06
C ALA A 32 8.67 4.46 -8.74
N LEU A 33 8.25 3.44 -7.97
CA LEU A 33 7.78 2.17 -8.51
C LEU A 33 6.50 2.34 -9.33
N PHE A 34 5.54 3.12 -8.84
CA PHE A 34 4.29 3.42 -9.55
C PHE A 34 4.57 4.10 -10.89
N ALA A 35 5.42 5.15 -10.89
CA ALA A 35 5.80 5.86 -12.10
C ALA A 35 6.54 4.94 -13.09
N PHE A 36 7.50 4.15 -12.58
CA PHE A 36 8.25 3.20 -13.38
C PHE A 36 7.36 2.16 -14.05
N LEU A 37 6.44 1.53 -13.29
CA LEU A 37 5.52 0.55 -13.84
C LEU A 37 4.58 1.18 -14.86
N THR A 38 4.08 2.40 -14.59
CA THR A 38 3.23 3.14 -15.52
C THR A 38 3.92 3.39 -16.86
N GLU A 39 5.20 3.79 -16.83
CA GLU A 39 6.00 3.99 -18.05
C GLU A 39 6.27 2.65 -18.75
N LEU A 40 6.64 1.61 -18.00
CA LEU A 40 7.03 0.31 -18.53
C LEU A 40 5.88 -0.41 -19.24
N THR A 41 4.67 -0.35 -18.68
CA THR A 41 3.49 -1.07 -19.19
C THR A 41 2.58 -0.19 -20.05
N ALA A 42 2.83 1.12 -20.10
CA ALA A 42 1.91 2.13 -20.65
C ALA A 42 0.50 2.08 -20.03
N ALA A 43 0.37 1.47 -18.84
CA ALA A 43 -0.87 1.31 -18.10
C ALA A 43 -0.65 1.64 -16.63
N ARG A 44 -1.63 2.26 -15.98
CA ARG A 44 -1.50 2.58 -14.55
C ARG A 44 -1.63 1.31 -13.71
N PRO A 45 -0.67 1.01 -12.81
CA PRO A 45 -0.82 -0.08 -11.87
C PRO A 45 -2.05 0.12 -10.97
N PRO A 46 -2.72 -0.96 -10.56
CA PRO A 46 -3.80 -0.87 -9.58
C PRO A 46 -3.26 -0.31 -8.25
N LEU A 47 -3.94 0.70 -7.72
CA LEU A 47 -3.65 1.26 -6.40
C LEU A 47 -4.90 1.16 -5.55
N ILE A 48 -4.80 0.49 -4.41
CA ILE A 48 -5.93 0.20 -3.52
C ILE A 48 -5.66 0.87 -2.17
N GLU A 49 -6.59 1.72 -1.73
CA GLU A 49 -6.57 2.26 -0.37
C GLU A 49 -7.20 1.21 0.56
N ALA A 50 -6.52 0.90 1.68
CA ALA A 50 -6.96 -0.14 2.60
C ALA A 50 -8.34 0.16 3.20
N ASP A 51 -8.62 1.43 3.52
CA ASP A 51 -9.92 1.86 4.04
C ASP A 51 -11.05 1.65 3.02
N ASP A 52 -10.80 1.93 1.74
CA ASP A 52 -11.78 1.71 0.66
C ASP A 52 -12.03 0.19 0.45
N LEU A 53 -10.97 -0.63 0.50
CA LEU A 53 -11.09 -2.10 0.44
C LEU A 53 -11.89 -2.67 1.61
N LEU A 54 -11.66 -2.19 2.83
CA LEU A 54 -12.41 -2.66 4.00
C LEU A 54 -13.87 -2.17 4.00
N LYS A 55 -14.15 -1.03 3.37
CA LYS A 55 -15.50 -0.48 3.25
C LYS A 55 -16.32 -1.19 2.18
N GLU A 56 -15.74 -1.39 1.00
CA GLU A 56 -16.42 -1.95 -0.19
C GLU A 56 -15.63 -3.13 -0.80
N PRO A 57 -15.39 -4.22 -0.04
CA PRO A 57 -14.44 -5.27 -0.43
C PRO A 57 -14.79 -5.97 -1.73
N ARG A 58 -16.08 -6.19 -1.98
CA ARG A 58 -16.56 -6.80 -3.22
C ARG A 58 -16.27 -5.94 -4.44
N ALA A 59 -16.64 -4.66 -4.39
CA ALA A 59 -16.51 -3.75 -5.52
C ALA A 59 -15.03 -3.53 -5.87
N ILE A 60 -14.19 -3.27 -4.86
CA ILE A 60 -12.75 -3.10 -5.06
C ILE A 60 -12.10 -4.38 -5.62
N MET A 61 -12.42 -5.56 -5.08
CA MET A 61 -11.85 -6.81 -5.58
C MET A 61 -12.31 -7.14 -7.00
N GLN A 62 -13.57 -6.83 -7.37
CA GLN A 62 -14.04 -6.96 -8.75
C GLN A 62 -13.24 -6.06 -9.69
N MET A 63 -13.09 -4.79 -9.36
CA MET A 63 -12.27 -3.85 -10.13
C MET A 63 -10.82 -4.35 -10.26
N TYR A 64 -10.24 -4.87 -9.18
CA TYR A 64 -8.89 -5.41 -9.20
C TYR A 64 -8.74 -6.60 -10.15
N CYS A 65 -9.62 -7.61 -10.04
CA CYS A 65 -9.59 -8.79 -10.91
C CYS A 65 -9.72 -8.41 -12.40
N GLU A 66 -10.69 -7.56 -12.72
CA GLU A 66 -11.00 -7.15 -14.09
C GLU A 66 -9.91 -6.25 -14.70
N SER A 67 -9.29 -5.37 -13.91
CA SER A 67 -8.34 -4.37 -14.44
C SER A 67 -6.87 -4.77 -14.35
N ALA A 68 -6.48 -5.60 -13.37
CA ALA A 68 -5.07 -5.82 -13.05
C ALA A 68 -4.52 -7.18 -13.49
N ILE A 69 -5.35 -8.23 -13.40
CA ILE A 69 -4.89 -9.61 -13.61
C ILE A 69 -5.65 -10.35 -14.70
N ASP A 70 -6.59 -9.67 -15.39
CA ASP A 70 -7.44 -10.24 -16.45
C ASP A 70 -8.10 -11.56 -16.00
N ASP A 71 -8.59 -11.57 -14.75
CA ASP A 71 -9.21 -12.72 -14.11
C ASP A 71 -10.61 -12.37 -13.61
N LYS A 72 -11.42 -13.41 -13.34
CA LYS A 72 -12.77 -13.24 -12.83
C LYS A 72 -12.76 -13.16 -11.32
N PHE A 73 -13.54 -12.22 -10.80
CA PHE A 73 -13.83 -12.18 -9.38
C PHE A 73 -14.63 -13.41 -8.95
N GLU A 74 -14.15 -14.08 -7.91
CA GLU A 74 -14.87 -15.18 -7.25
C GLU A 74 -15.26 -14.78 -5.82
N PRO A 75 -16.51 -15.03 -5.37
CA PRO A 75 -16.93 -14.67 -4.01
C PRO A 75 -16.06 -15.24 -2.88
N SER A 76 -15.39 -16.37 -3.13
CA SER A 76 -14.44 -16.99 -2.21
C SER A 76 -13.18 -16.15 -1.96
N MET A 77 -12.85 -15.18 -2.83
CA MET A 77 -11.73 -14.27 -2.62
C MET A 77 -11.94 -13.32 -1.43
N LEU A 78 -13.19 -13.17 -0.96
CA LEU A 78 -13.53 -12.31 0.17
C LEU A 78 -13.60 -13.04 1.51
N THR A 79 -13.48 -14.38 1.50
CA THR A 79 -13.66 -15.21 2.68
C THR A 79 -12.54 -16.22 2.82
N TRP A 80 -12.10 -16.43 4.06
CA TRP A 80 -11.09 -17.43 4.38
C TRP A 80 -11.35 -18.01 5.75
N LYS A 81 -10.67 -19.14 6.04
CA LYS A 81 -10.75 -19.79 7.34
C LYS A 81 -9.76 -19.12 8.29
N ALA A 82 -10.23 -18.72 9.46
CA ALA A 82 -9.36 -18.30 10.55
C ALA A 82 -8.52 -19.48 11.03
N GLU A 83 -7.19 -19.34 11.00
CA GLU A 83 -6.26 -20.38 11.42
C GLU A 83 -4.95 -19.79 11.93
N ARG A 84 -4.27 -20.54 12.82
CA ARG A 84 -2.96 -20.12 13.33
C ARG A 84 -1.93 -20.21 12.21
N ILE A 85 -1.24 -19.12 11.95
CA ILE A 85 -0.16 -19.06 10.97
C ILE A 85 1.17 -19.05 11.73
N GLN A 86 1.89 -20.17 11.76
CA GLN A 86 3.14 -20.30 12.52
C GLN A 86 4.18 -19.24 12.14
N ALA A 87 4.19 -18.79 10.87
CA ALA A 87 5.08 -17.72 10.42
C ALA A 87 4.86 -16.37 11.14
N PHE A 88 3.66 -16.15 11.70
CA PHE A 88 3.35 -14.93 12.45
C PHE A 88 3.94 -14.91 13.86
N ASP A 89 4.39 -16.05 14.39
CA ASP A 89 5.00 -16.14 15.73
C ASP A 89 6.25 -15.27 15.90
N LYS A 90 6.91 -14.90 14.78
CA LYS A 90 8.04 -13.97 14.75
C LYS A 90 7.66 -12.54 15.16
N TRP A 91 6.39 -12.16 15.00
CA TRP A 91 5.87 -10.81 15.29
C TRP A 91 4.69 -10.88 16.25
N PRO A 92 4.94 -11.15 17.55
CA PRO A 92 3.88 -11.24 18.53
C PRO A 92 3.05 -9.95 18.53
N ASN A 93 1.73 -10.10 18.68
CA ASN A 93 0.74 -9.01 18.73
C ASN A 93 0.60 -8.17 17.44
N SER A 94 1.27 -8.52 16.33
CA SER A 94 1.19 -7.74 15.07
C SER A 94 0.15 -8.28 14.08
N HIS A 95 -0.10 -9.59 14.09
CA HIS A 95 -0.96 -10.25 13.11
C HIS A 95 -2.19 -10.94 13.71
N GLU A 96 -2.50 -10.67 14.97
CA GLU A 96 -3.59 -11.33 15.68
C GLU A 96 -4.94 -11.14 14.97
N GLN A 97 -5.25 -9.90 14.59
CA GLN A 97 -6.49 -9.60 13.86
C GLN A 97 -6.56 -10.30 12.50
N ALA A 98 -5.45 -10.34 11.75
CA ALA A 98 -5.40 -11.04 10.49
C ALA A 98 -5.57 -12.56 10.68
N GLN A 99 -4.92 -13.13 11.69
CA GLN A 99 -4.97 -14.56 11.99
C GLN A 99 -6.37 -15.07 12.35
N TYR A 100 -7.15 -14.24 13.05
CA TYR A 100 -8.52 -14.58 13.46
C TYR A 100 -9.59 -14.01 12.52
N SER A 101 -9.19 -13.34 11.44
CA SER A 101 -10.14 -12.85 10.44
C SER A 101 -10.67 -13.98 9.57
N THR A 102 -11.88 -13.78 9.03
CA THR A 102 -12.53 -14.69 8.09
C THR A 102 -12.88 -14.01 6.77
N GLY A 103 -12.37 -12.80 6.56
CA GLY A 103 -12.68 -11.90 5.46
C GLY A 103 -12.20 -10.47 5.74
N PHE A 104 -12.54 -9.55 4.84
CA PHE A 104 -12.30 -8.10 4.99
C PHE A 104 -13.28 -7.47 5.98
N ASN A 105 -13.17 -7.85 7.25
CA ASN A 105 -14.04 -7.35 8.31
C ASN A 105 -13.69 -5.88 8.62
N GLN A 106 -14.70 -5.03 8.77
CA GLN A 106 -14.50 -3.68 9.28
C GLN A 106 -13.94 -3.76 10.71
N VAL A 107 -12.78 -3.16 10.92
CA VAL A 107 -12.21 -2.99 12.25
C VAL A 107 -12.79 -1.71 12.84
N GLN A 108 -13.30 -1.79 14.07
CA GLN A 108 -13.69 -0.59 14.81
C GLN A 108 -12.43 0.24 15.04
N LYS A 109 -12.36 1.41 14.39
CA LYS A 109 -11.31 2.38 14.70
C LYS A 109 -11.47 2.77 16.18
N PRO A 110 -10.39 2.77 16.99
CA PRO A 110 -10.45 3.30 18.34
C PRO A 110 -11.10 4.68 18.33
N SER A 111 -11.90 5.00 19.35
CA SER A 111 -12.55 6.32 19.48
C SER A 111 -11.52 7.43 19.24
N ASP A 112 -11.91 8.42 18.44
CA ASP A 112 -11.07 9.46 17.84
C ASP A 112 -10.56 10.50 18.87
N ASN A 113 -9.96 10.02 19.95
CA ASN A 113 -9.34 10.82 21.00
C ASN A 113 -7.89 11.17 20.62
N THR A 114 -7.59 11.15 19.32
CA THR A 114 -6.26 11.37 18.74
C THR A 114 -5.87 12.85 18.73
N ASN A 115 -6.86 13.76 18.87
CA ASN A 115 -6.64 15.21 18.93
C ASN A 115 -5.72 15.66 20.07
N ASP A 116 -5.61 14.86 21.15
CA ASP A 116 -4.73 15.15 22.29
C ASP A 116 -3.36 14.47 22.19
N LEU A 117 -3.11 13.68 21.12
CA LEU A 117 -1.89 12.91 20.96
C LEU A 117 -0.76 13.78 20.39
N VAL A 118 0.12 14.27 21.26
CA VAL A 118 1.34 14.94 20.83
C VAL A 118 2.33 13.90 20.30
N LEU A 119 2.47 13.83 18.97
CA LEU A 119 3.45 12.95 18.34
C LEU A 119 4.89 13.46 18.59
N PRO A 120 5.88 12.56 18.71
CA PRO A 120 7.29 12.95 18.68
C PRO A 120 7.64 13.80 17.45
N ALA A 121 8.53 14.78 17.61
CA ALA A 121 8.85 15.76 16.55
C ALA A 121 9.43 15.11 15.27
N ASP A 122 10.16 14.01 15.41
CA ASP A 122 10.67 13.21 14.30
C ASP A 122 9.52 12.54 13.52
N VAL A 123 8.52 11.99 14.22
CA VAL A 123 7.32 11.43 13.59
C VAL A 123 6.53 12.51 12.86
N GLN A 124 6.32 13.68 13.46
CA GLN A 124 5.65 14.81 12.80
C GLN A 124 6.37 15.21 11.51
N LYS A 125 7.69 15.40 11.59
CA LYS A 125 8.51 15.75 10.42
C LYS A 125 8.44 14.70 9.32
N LEU A 126 8.49 13.42 9.67
CA LEU A 126 8.39 12.32 8.68
C LEU A 126 7.00 12.29 8.02
N THR A 127 5.95 12.56 8.79
CA THR A 127 4.57 12.70 8.29
C THR A 127 4.46 13.88 7.32
N GLU A 128 4.95 15.05 7.69
CA GLU A 128 4.97 16.25 6.82
C GLU A 128 5.70 16.00 5.49
N GLN A 129 6.82 15.26 5.53
CA GLN A 129 7.54 14.86 4.33
C GLN A 129 6.79 13.85 3.46
N SER A 130 6.00 12.97 4.08
CA SER A 130 5.34 11.85 3.40
C SER A 130 3.96 12.22 2.85
N ILE A 131 3.22 13.13 3.52
CA ILE A 131 1.85 13.52 3.16
C ILE A 131 1.71 13.93 1.69
N PRO A 132 2.56 14.81 1.12
CA PRO A 132 2.39 15.24 -0.27
C PRO A 132 2.50 14.07 -1.26
N ILE A 133 3.40 13.11 -0.97
CA ILE A 133 3.60 11.92 -1.80
C ILE A 133 2.40 10.98 -1.67
N TYR A 134 1.95 10.76 -0.44
CA TYR A 134 0.77 9.95 -0.13
C TYR A 134 -0.46 10.48 -0.86
N GLU A 135 -0.80 11.76 -0.72
CA GLU A 135 -1.97 12.36 -1.36
C GLU A 135 -1.87 12.33 -2.89
N THR A 136 -0.67 12.53 -3.44
CA THR A 136 -0.45 12.39 -4.89
C THR A 136 -0.76 10.98 -5.37
N LEU A 137 -0.28 9.94 -4.68
CA LEU A 137 -0.57 8.54 -5.03
C LEU A 137 -2.04 8.19 -4.82
N ARG A 138 -2.62 8.72 -3.74
CA ARG A 138 -4.01 8.50 -3.36
C ARG A 138 -4.99 8.98 -4.41
N GLU A 139 -4.65 9.99 -5.21
CA GLU A 139 -5.48 10.41 -6.33
C GLU A 139 -5.68 9.31 -7.40
N PHE A 140 -4.71 8.41 -7.54
CA PHE A 140 -4.74 7.30 -8.51
C PHE A 140 -5.42 6.02 -7.99
N ARG A 141 -5.90 6.01 -6.75
CA ARG A 141 -6.53 4.81 -6.18
C ARG A 141 -7.81 4.41 -6.91
N MET A 142 -8.17 3.14 -6.82
CA MET A 142 -9.49 2.63 -7.19
C MET A 142 -10.56 3.29 -6.33
N ARG A 143 -11.63 3.78 -6.96
CA ARG A 143 -12.77 4.41 -6.29
C ARG A 143 -14.03 3.67 -6.70
N VAL A 144 -14.88 3.40 -5.71
CA VAL A 144 -16.25 2.91 -5.88
C VAL A 144 -17.20 4.10 -5.95
#